data_AF-A0A2V8GIE5-F1
#
_entry.id   AF-A0A2V8GIE5-F1
#
_cell.length_a   1.000
_cell.length_b   1.000
_cell.length_c   1.000
_cell.angle_alpha   90.00
_cell.angle_beta   90.00
_cell.angle_gamma   90.00
#
_symmetry.space_group_name_H-M   'P 1'
#
loop_
_entity.id
_entity.type
_entity.pdbx_description
1 polymer ?
#
loop_
_entity_poly.entity_id
_entity_poly.type
_entity_poly.pdbx_seq_one_letter_code
_entity_poly.pdbx_strand_id
1 'polypeptide(L)'
;MGGTGGKGWTGRTGGKGRNERKSARGAGAALRLKGRRFMKKLRHHSLVTWQRANDLFIKLHQLTLQAFPSHERFELGSQTRRAAYSVPANIVEGMARRYRRARLHFLNIAESSLSDACLRARRAPRRARADAATA
;
A
#
# COMPACT_ATOMS: atom_id res chain seq x y z
N MET A 1 8.90 49.86 -60.41
CA MET A 1 8.85 48.38 -60.41
C MET A 1 10.20 47.87 -59.92
N GLY A 2 10.21 47.04 -58.87
CA GLY A 2 11.39 46.33 -58.33
C GLY A 2 12.38 47.22 -57.57
N GLY A 3 12.96 46.86 -56.44
CA GLY A 3 12.95 45.60 -55.70
C GLY A 3 13.52 45.81 -54.30
N THR A 4 13.20 44.88 -53.40
CA THR A 4 13.63 44.82 -52.00
C THR A 4 14.87 43.94 -51.84
N GLY A 5 15.69 44.24 -50.84
CA GLY A 5 16.81 43.42 -50.34
C GLY A 5 17.76 44.32 -49.56
N GLY A 6 18.34 43.98 -48.43
CA GLY A 6 18.41 42.77 -47.63
C GLY A 6 19.19 43.13 -46.35
N LYS A 7 18.98 42.36 -45.29
CA LYS A 7 19.50 42.59 -43.93
C LYS A 7 21.01 42.33 -43.87
N GLY A 8 21.70 43.00 -42.95
CA GLY A 8 23.04 42.58 -42.51
C GLY A 8 23.70 43.59 -41.59
N TRP A 9 23.55 43.44 -40.28
CA TRP A 9 24.44 44.07 -39.30
C TRP A 9 24.92 43.01 -38.30
N THR A 10 26.15 43.23 -37.86
CA THR A 10 27.16 42.23 -37.57
C THR A 10 27.57 42.26 -36.11
N GLY A 11 28.10 41.12 -35.64
CA GLY A 11 29.12 41.04 -34.59
C GLY A 11 28.64 41.18 -33.14
N ARG A 12 29.42 40.84 -32.12
CA ARG A 12 30.67 40.06 -31.96
C ARG A 12 30.95 40.14 -30.44
N THR A 13 31.37 39.03 -29.82
CA THR A 13 32.11 38.93 -28.51
C THR A 13 31.42 39.46 -27.24
N GLY A 14 31.58 38.94 -26.02
CA GLY A 14 32.45 37.94 -25.41
C GLY A 14 32.56 38.25 -23.90
N GLY A 15 32.72 37.24 -23.03
CA GLY A 15 33.51 37.37 -21.79
C GLY A 15 32.83 37.66 -20.43
N LYS A 16 32.77 36.60 -19.60
CA LYS A 16 33.14 36.51 -18.17
C LYS A 16 32.50 37.42 -17.09
N GLY A 17 31.73 36.78 -16.19
CA GLY A 17 32.21 36.50 -14.82
C GLY A 17 31.54 37.19 -13.61
N ARG A 18 31.48 36.43 -12.50
CA ARG A 18 31.13 36.75 -11.08
C ARG A 18 29.63 36.78 -10.74
N ASN A 19 29.09 35.76 -10.06
CA ASN A 19 29.18 35.40 -8.63
C ASN A 19 28.33 36.30 -7.74
N GLU A 20 27.09 35.88 -7.44
CA GLU A 20 26.44 36.17 -6.15
C GLU A 20 25.59 34.96 -5.73
N ARG A 21 26.15 34.13 -4.85
CA ARG A 21 25.35 33.27 -3.96
C ARG A 21 24.74 34.16 -2.90
N LYS A 22 23.42 34.29 -2.87
CA LYS A 22 22.68 34.74 -1.67
C LYS A 22 21.68 33.67 -1.25
N SER A 23 22.09 32.98 -0.18
CA SER A 23 21.26 32.20 0.71
C SER A 23 20.13 33.06 1.28
N ALA A 24 18.88 32.71 1.00
CA ALA A 24 17.73 33.14 1.78
C ALA A 24 17.06 31.89 2.35
N ARG A 25 17.44 31.57 3.58
CA ARG A 25 16.74 30.64 4.47
C ARG A 25 15.37 31.22 4.81
N GLY A 26 14.37 30.34 4.93
CA GLY A 26 13.27 30.54 5.87
C GLY A 26 11.96 31.08 5.30
N ALA A 27 11.28 30.29 4.46
CA ALA A 27 9.85 30.44 4.21
C ALA A 27 9.22 29.06 3.94
N GLY A 28 9.26 28.20 4.96
CA GLY A 28 8.53 26.94 4.98
C GLY A 28 7.80 26.82 6.30
N ALA A 29 7.00 27.84 6.64
CA ALA A 29 6.18 27.86 7.83
C ALA A 29 5.33 26.60 7.84
N ALA A 30 5.67 25.74 8.80
CA ALA A 30 5.07 24.45 9.06
C ALA A 30 3.54 24.55 9.01
N LEU A 31 2.95 23.95 7.97
CA LEU A 31 1.54 23.58 8.00
C LEU A 31 1.41 22.44 9.01
N ARG A 32 1.36 22.82 10.29
CA ARG A 32 1.05 21.94 11.41
C ARG A 32 -0.40 21.50 11.22
N LEU A 33 -0.58 20.42 10.46
CA LEU A 33 -1.84 19.71 10.34
C LEU A 33 -2.25 19.28 11.74
N LYS A 34 -3.04 20.11 12.43
CA LYS A 34 -3.90 19.70 13.54
C LYS A 34 -4.95 18.76 12.93
N GLY A 35 -4.53 17.52 12.76
CA GLY A 35 -5.24 16.52 11.99
C GLY A 35 -5.23 15.15 12.66
N ARG A 36 -5.11 15.06 13.99
CA ARG A 36 -5.61 13.87 14.69
C ARG A 36 -7.11 13.99 14.83
N ARG A 37 -7.78 13.81 13.70
CA ARG A 37 -9.21 13.53 13.63
C ARG A 37 -9.46 12.38 14.62
N PHE A 38 -10.32 12.59 15.61
CA PHE A 38 -10.83 11.53 16.49
C PHE A 38 -11.48 10.48 15.58
N MET A 39 -10.70 9.51 15.11
CA MET A 39 -11.25 8.39 14.36
C MET A 39 -12.08 7.61 15.37
N LYS A 40 -13.41 7.70 15.23
CA LYS A 40 -14.36 6.95 16.04
C LYS A 40 -13.91 5.48 16.01
N LYS A 41 -13.51 4.94 17.16
CA LYS A 41 -13.01 3.56 17.27
C LYS A 41 -14.12 2.64 16.75
N LEU A 42 -13.91 2.04 15.59
CA LEU A 42 -14.88 1.14 14.99
C LEU A 42 -14.97 -0.11 15.87
N ARG A 43 -16.19 -0.67 16.01
CA ARG A 43 -16.47 -1.77 16.94
C ARG A 43 -15.60 -3.01 16.73
N HIS A 44 -15.07 -3.22 15.53
CA HIS A 44 -14.21 -4.36 15.22
C HIS A 44 -12.75 -4.17 15.67
N HIS A 45 -12.29 -2.93 15.88
CA HIS A 45 -10.91 -2.68 16.33
C HIS A 45 -10.60 -3.23 17.73
N SER A 46 -11.62 -3.54 18.54
CA SER A 46 -11.46 -4.20 19.84
C SER A 46 -11.53 -5.73 19.77
N LEU A 47 -11.84 -6.31 18.61
CA LEU A 47 -11.93 -7.77 18.47
C LEU A 47 -10.54 -8.35 18.24
N VAL A 48 -10.07 -9.16 19.19
CA VAL A 48 -8.80 -9.89 19.07
C VAL A 48 -8.76 -10.73 17.80
N THR A 49 -9.87 -11.39 17.44
CA THR A 49 -9.97 -12.18 16.19
C THR A 49 -9.74 -11.33 14.95
N TRP A 50 -10.26 -10.11 14.91
CA TRP A 50 -10.04 -9.19 13.78
C TRP A 50 -8.58 -8.71 13.74
N GLN A 51 -8.00 -8.36 14.88
CA GLN A 51 -6.59 -7.94 14.97
C GLN A 51 -5.67 -9.04 14.45
N ARG A 52 -5.84 -10.27 14.93
CA ARG A 52 -5.08 -11.45 14.48
C ARG A 52 -5.26 -11.73 12.98
N ALA A 53 -6.49 -11.61 12.48
CA ALA A 53 -6.77 -11.79 11.04
C ALA A 53 -6.10 -10.70 10.19
N ASN A 54 -6.12 -9.45 10.65
CA ASN A 54 -5.46 -8.33 9.99
C ASN A 54 -3.93 -8.48 9.99
N ASP A 55 -3.35 -8.88 11.12
CA ASP A 55 -1.92 -9.16 11.23
C ASP A 55 -1.49 -10.31 10.31
N LEU A 56 -2.29 -11.38 10.25
CA LEU A 56 -2.07 -12.48 9.31
C LEU A 56 -2.10 -11.99 7.86
N PHE A 57 -3.06 -11.14 7.49
CA PHE A 57 -3.13 -10.55 6.16
C PHE A 57 -1.85 -9.77 5.83
N ILE A 58 -1.35 -8.94 6.75
CA ILE A 58 -0.11 -8.17 6.55
C ILE A 58 1.09 -9.11 6.37
N LYS A 59 1.22 -10.13 7.23
CA LYS A 59 2.30 -11.14 7.13
C LYS A 59 2.25 -11.86 5.78
N LEU A 60 1.08 -12.34 5.35
CA LEU A 60 0.93 -13.01 4.06
C LEU A 60 1.17 -12.07 2.88
N HIS A 61 0.75 -10.82 2.98
CA HIS A 61 1.03 -9.80 1.97
C HIS A 61 2.54 -9.65 1.77
N GLN A 62 3.29 -9.42 2.85
CA GLN A 62 4.75 -9.28 2.81
C GLN A 62 5.42 -10.57 2.31
N LEU A 63 5.02 -11.73 2.82
CA LEU A 63 5.55 -13.02 2.40
C LEU A 63 5.35 -13.25 0.90
N THR A 64 4.17 -12.93 0.35
CA THR A 64 3.93 -13.10 -1.10
C THR A 64 4.75 -12.15 -1.95
N LEU A 65 5.10 -10.96 -1.45
CA LEU A 65 5.95 -10.03 -2.18
C LEU A 65 7.44 -10.40 -2.13
N GLN A 66 7.89 -11.00 -1.04
CA GLN A 66 9.32 -11.27 -0.80
C GLN A 66 9.72 -12.69 -1.19
N ALA A 67 8.86 -13.69 -0.94
CA ALA A 67 9.24 -15.09 -1.05
C ALA A 67 8.86 -15.74 -2.38
N PHE A 68 7.80 -15.27 -3.06
CA PHE A 68 7.35 -15.90 -4.29
C PHE A 68 8.23 -15.50 -5.49
N PRO A 69 8.53 -16.44 -6.40
CA PRO A 69 9.13 -16.13 -7.69
C PRO A 69 8.31 -15.09 -8.46
N SER A 70 8.95 -14.31 -9.33
CA SER A 70 8.30 -13.19 -10.03
C SER A 70 7.03 -13.60 -10.78
N HIS A 71 7.02 -14.78 -11.41
CA HIS A 71 5.84 -15.28 -12.13
C HIS A 71 4.70 -15.70 -11.19
N GLU A 72 5.00 -16.37 -10.07
CA GLU A 72 3.97 -16.79 -9.12
C GLU A 72 3.46 -15.63 -8.23
N ARG A 73 4.23 -14.54 -8.09
CA ARG A 73 3.84 -13.37 -7.27
C ARG A 73 2.55 -12.71 -7.76
N PHE A 74 2.36 -12.69 -9.08
CA PHE A 74 1.18 -12.12 -9.73
C PHE A 74 0.04 -13.13 -9.84
N GLU A 75 0.35 -14.42 -9.97
CA GLU A 75 -0.66 -15.49 -9.99
C GLU A 75 -1.06 -15.90 -8.57
N LEU A 76 -0.33 -16.83 -7.97
CA LEU A 76 -0.63 -17.39 -6.64
C LEU A 76 -0.52 -16.34 -5.54
N GLY A 77 0.43 -15.42 -5.63
CA GLY A 77 0.61 -14.34 -4.65
C GLY A 77 -0.60 -13.41 -4.61
N SER A 78 -1.15 -13.02 -5.76
CA SER A 78 -2.32 -12.13 -5.79
C SER A 78 -3.57 -12.83 -5.24
N GLN A 79 -3.78 -14.09 -5.59
CA GLN A 79 -4.89 -14.90 -5.07
C GLN A 79 -4.77 -15.09 -3.56
N THR A 80 -3.57 -15.36 -3.06
CA THR A 80 -3.29 -15.49 -1.61
C THR A 80 -3.61 -14.18 -0.88
N ARG A 81 -3.14 -13.04 -1.39
CA ARG A 81 -3.42 -11.72 -0.79
C ARG A 81 -4.91 -11.40 -0.76
N ARG A 82 -5.65 -11.72 -1.83
CA ARG A 82 -7.10 -11.54 -1.89
C ARG A 82 -7.82 -12.41 -0.87
N ALA A 83 -7.49 -13.69 -0.80
CA ALA A 83 -8.08 -14.61 0.18
C ALA A 83 -7.76 -14.17 1.62
N ALA A 84 -6.52 -13.76 1.89
CA ALA A 84 -6.11 -13.27 3.20
C ALA A 84 -6.83 -11.98 3.60
N TYR A 85 -6.98 -11.02 2.68
CA TYR A 85 -7.71 -9.76 2.93
C TYR A 85 -9.21 -10.00 3.18
N SER A 86 -9.79 -11.02 2.54
CA SER A 86 -11.20 -11.40 2.72
C SER A 86 -11.52 -11.77 4.17
N VAL A 87 -10.56 -12.33 4.93
CA VAL A 87 -10.78 -12.76 6.33
C VAL A 87 -11.16 -11.57 7.24
N PRO A 88 -10.32 -10.54 7.44
CA PRO A 88 -10.69 -9.40 8.27
C PRO A 88 -11.87 -8.61 7.68
N ALA A 89 -12.01 -8.52 6.36
CA ALA A 89 -13.12 -7.82 5.72
C ALA A 89 -14.48 -8.46 6.08
N ASN A 90 -14.59 -9.78 5.98
CA ASN A 90 -15.81 -10.50 6.35
C ASN A 90 -16.09 -10.45 7.86
N ILE A 91 -15.05 -10.42 8.72
CA ILE A 91 -15.25 -10.19 10.16
C ILE A 91 -15.87 -8.81 10.39
N VAL A 92 -15.35 -7.76 9.75
CA VAL A 92 -15.92 -6.41 9.85
C VAL A 92 -17.38 -6.39 9.40
N GLU A 93 -17.66 -7.01 8.25
CA GLU A 93 -19.01 -7.03 7.68
C GLU A 93 -19.99 -7.82 8.56
N GLY A 94 -19.59 -8.99 9.07
CA GLY A 94 -20.39 -9.77 10.01
C GLY A 94 -20.72 -9.00 11.30
N MET A 95 -19.75 -8.25 11.82
CA MET A 95 -19.93 -7.42 13.03
C MET A 95 -20.75 -6.15 12.78
N ALA A 96 -20.92 -5.75 11.52
CA ALA A 96 -21.87 -4.71 11.14
C ALA A 96 -23.31 -5.24 11.07
N ARG A 97 -23.52 -6.56 10.93
CA ARG A 97 -24.87 -7.15 10.85
C ARG A 97 -25.60 -7.10 12.20
N ARG A 98 -26.90 -6.78 12.15
CA ARG A 98 -27.80 -6.73 13.33
C ARG A 98 -28.14 -8.14 13.82
N TYR A 99 -28.51 -9.03 12.90
CA TYR A 99 -29.02 -10.37 13.20
C TYR A 99 -27.92 -11.43 13.27
N ARG A 100 -28.07 -12.37 14.20
CA ARG A 100 -27.10 -13.46 14.44
C ARG A 100 -26.85 -14.32 13.19
N ARG A 101 -27.91 -14.72 12.47
CA ARG A 101 -27.79 -15.57 11.28
C ARG A 101 -26.93 -14.93 10.18
N ALA A 102 -27.16 -13.65 9.91
CA ALA A 102 -26.35 -12.89 8.94
C ALA A 102 -24.90 -12.78 9.40
N ARG A 103 -24.66 -12.51 10.70
CA ARG A 103 -23.29 -12.48 11.25
C ARG A 103 -22.54 -13.80 11.06
N LEU A 104 -23.18 -14.93 11.38
CA LEU A 104 -22.58 -16.26 11.24
C LEU A 104 -22.22 -16.57 9.79
N HIS A 105 -23.07 -16.18 8.84
CA HIS A 105 -22.76 -16.35 7.41
C HIS A 105 -21.43 -15.70 7.01
N PHE A 106 -21.18 -14.45 7.41
CA PHE A 106 -19.90 -13.77 7.15
C PHE A 106 -18.71 -14.43 7.87
N LEU A 107 -18.91 -14.92 9.09
CA LEU A 107 -17.85 -15.63 9.82
C LEU A 107 -17.48 -16.95 9.13
N ASN A 108 -18.44 -17.69 8.60
CA ASN A 108 -18.18 -18.91 7.83
C ASN A 108 -17.41 -18.62 6.52
N ILE A 109 -17.69 -17.48 5.88
CA ILE A 109 -16.92 -17.02 4.71
C ILE A 109 -15.49 -16.65 5.11
N ALA A 110 -15.31 -15.98 6.26
CA ALA A 110 -13.99 -15.65 6.78
C ALA A 110 -13.17 -16.92 7.07
N GLU A 111 -13.78 -17.95 7.65
CA GLU A 111 -13.14 -19.24 7.92
C GLU A 111 -12.75 -19.99 6.63
N SER A 112 -13.64 -20.02 5.65
CA SER A 112 -13.36 -20.60 4.32
C SER A 112 -12.20 -19.85 3.64
N SER A 113 -12.21 -18.52 3.70
CA SER A 113 -11.15 -17.67 3.12
C SER A 113 -9.80 -17.89 3.82
N LEU A 114 -9.80 -18.10 5.15
CA LEU A 114 -8.60 -18.38 5.93
C LEU A 114 -7.96 -19.71 5.51
N SER A 115 -8.78 -20.75 5.38
CA SER A 115 -8.33 -22.08 4.94
C SER A 115 -7.69 -22.02 3.57
N ASP A 116 -8.31 -21.30 2.65
CA ASP A 116 -7.84 -21.13 1.28
C ASP A 116 -6.56 -20.27 1.20
N ALA A 117 -6.46 -19.20 2.00
CA ALA A 117 -5.23 -18.41 2.13
C ALA A 117 -4.07 -19.23 2.71
N CYS A 118 -4.33 -20.06 3.73
CA CYS A 118 -3.33 -20.93 4.34
C CYS A 118 -2.82 -21.99 3.35
N LEU A 119 -3.73 -22.64 2.60
CA LEU A 119 -3.38 -23.62 1.57
C LEU A 119 -2.44 -23.01 0.52
N ARG A 120 -2.73 -21.80 0.02
CA ARG A 120 -1.88 -21.16 -0.98
C ARG A 120 -0.56 -20.64 -0.39
N ALA A 121 -0.56 -20.11 0.83
CA ALA A 121 0.66 -19.68 1.51
C ALA A 121 1.66 -20.83 1.72
N ARG A 122 1.16 -22.07 1.89
CA ARG A 122 1.98 -23.29 1.91
C ARG A 122 2.63 -23.64 0.57
N ARG A 123 2.52 -22.82 -0.48
CA ARG A 123 3.32 -22.97 -1.71
C ARG A 123 4.59 -22.11 -1.71
N ALA A 124 4.72 -21.13 -0.81
CA ALA A 124 5.92 -20.30 -0.68
C ALA A 124 7.19 -21.15 -0.46
N PRO A 125 8.39 -20.73 -0.89
CA PRO A 125 9.61 -21.48 -0.66
C PRO A 125 9.83 -21.81 0.83
N ARG A 126 10.30 -23.04 1.14
CA ARG A 126 10.49 -23.53 2.52
C ARG A 126 11.28 -22.57 3.42
N ARG A 127 12.33 -21.93 2.87
CA ARG A 127 13.15 -20.94 3.58
C ARG A 127 12.33 -19.78 4.18
N ALA A 128 11.28 -19.35 3.49
CA ALA A 128 10.42 -18.24 3.94
C ALA A 128 9.29 -18.67 4.89
N ARG A 129 9.04 -19.98 5.04
CA ARG A 129 8.00 -20.50 5.95
C ARG A 129 8.48 -20.59 7.39
N ALA A 130 9.77 -20.88 7.59
CA ALA A 130 10.38 -20.98 8.91
C ALA A 130 10.26 -19.64 9.67
N ASP A 131 10.42 -18.52 8.96
CA ASP A 131 10.32 -17.17 9.55
C ASP A 131 8.88 -16.76 9.90
N ALA A 132 7.89 -17.37 9.24
CA ALA A 132 6.47 -17.04 9.42
C ALA A 132 5.76 -17.91 10.49
N ALA A 133 6.31 -19.07 10.84
CA ALA A 133 5.72 -20.02 11.80
C ALA A 133 6.05 -19.67 13.27
N THR A 134 7.02 -18.80 13.52
CA THR A 134 7.57 -18.51 14.85
C THR A 134 6.93 -17.29 15.54
N ALA A 135 5.84 -16.73 14.99
CA ALA A 135 5.24 -15.46 15.47
C ALA A 135 3.70 -15.45 15.41
#